data_AF-A0A4Z2B789-F1
#
_entry.id   AF-A0A4Z2B789-F1
#
_cell.length_a   1.000
_cell.length_b   1.000
_cell.length_c   1.000
_cell.angle_alpha   90.00
_cell.angle_beta   90.00
_cell.angle_gamma   90.00
#
_symmetry.space_group_name_H-M   'P 1'
#
loop_
_entity.id
_entity.type
_entity.pdbx_description
1 polymer ?
#
loop_
_entity_poly.entity_id
_entity_poly.type
_entity_poly.pdbx_seq_one_letter_code
_entity_poly.pdbx_strand_id
1 'polypeptide(L)'
;MGEVQDVRDAKKTFVAPATTSFEHYDFSRAKISCSLTWLVAKAYGTDCIPADLKEPFYTDQYDQEHLKPPVASLLLSADLYCRAGSLILKRDAAKPLLGHDAVIQALAQRGLYVTDQDRMVTERDLRKRPLQMSAHLAMIDTLMMAYTVETASAEKVMACIRQYSCGSTEEETPYDTEDVVTTWINTVNEYLKEIVTQEQRREAQGAEPAGSPRSPTKWYMKLVPARYRKEQASAQPVPWIPPVDNLLKDSTDGSALAVLLHFYCPQLLQLSDVCLKENMTLADRLYNLQLIQEFCKDNLNDCCHFTLEDMLYAFVHHQEQFPSFHG
;
A
#
# COMPACT_ATOMS: atom_id res chain seq x y z
N MET A 1 45.44 4.93 7.27
CA MET A 1 44.65 3.74 7.61
C MET A 1 43.42 4.24 8.34
N GLY A 2 42.29 4.32 7.64
CA GLY A 2 40.99 4.57 8.24
C GLY A 2 40.17 3.31 8.03
N GLU A 3 39.79 2.66 9.12
CA GLU A 3 38.93 1.48 9.10
C GLU A 3 37.56 1.88 8.56
N VAL A 4 37.23 1.33 7.39
CA VAL A 4 35.86 1.38 6.85
C VAL A 4 35.08 0.34 7.63
N GLN A 5 34.15 0.80 8.45
CA GLN A 5 33.26 -0.05 9.23
C GLN A 5 32.31 -0.75 8.25
N ASP A 6 32.59 -2.03 8.01
CA ASP A 6 31.78 -2.96 7.22
C ASP A 6 30.48 -3.23 8.00
N VAL A 7 29.48 -2.36 7.81
CA VAL A 7 28.11 -2.57 8.30
C VAL A 7 27.48 -3.65 7.42
N ARG A 8 27.88 -4.91 7.64
CA ARG A 8 27.14 -6.05 7.11
C ARG A 8 25.78 -6.07 7.75
N ASP A 9 24.77 -6.04 6.90
CA ASP A 9 23.36 -6.30 7.17
C ASP A 9 23.18 -7.37 8.24
N ALA A 10 22.88 -6.94 9.46
CA ALA A 10 22.21 -7.79 10.41
C ALA A 10 20.80 -8.02 9.85
N LYS A 11 20.62 -9.10 9.07
CA LYS A 11 19.29 -9.57 8.64
C LYS A 11 18.41 -9.59 9.89
N LYS A 12 17.49 -8.62 9.99
CA LYS A 12 16.51 -8.56 11.07
C LYS A 12 15.82 -9.92 11.10
N THR A 13 15.93 -10.63 12.22
CA THR A 13 15.23 -11.91 12.37
C THR A 13 13.75 -11.57 12.42
N PHE A 14 13.02 -11.90 11.36
CA PHE A 14 11.58 -11.72 11.33
C PHE A 14 10.93 -12.67 12.33
N VAL A 15 10.20 -12.09 13.27
CA VAL A 15 9.31 -12.83 14.18
C VAL A 15 7.91 -12.45 13.75
N ALA A 16 7.19 -13.43 13.19
CA ALA A 16 5.82 -13.20 12.75
C ALA A 16 4.98 -12.67 13.93
N PRO A 17 4.35 -11.49 13.79
CA PRO A 17 3.52 -10.95 14.86
C PRO A 17 2.33 -11.86 15.13
N ALA A 18 1.87 -11.86 16.38
CA ALA A 18 0.67 -12.61 16.76
C ALA A 18 -0.55 -11.92 16.14
N THR A 19 -1.16 -12.54 15.13
CA THR A 19 -2.35 -12.02 14.47
C THR A 19 -3.62 -12.57 15.12
N THR A 20 -4.63 -11.72 15.23
CA THR A 20 -5.97 -12.15 15.65
C THR A 20 -6.56 -13.11 14.61
N SER A 21 -7.29 -14.15 15.04
CA SER A 21 -8.00 -15.04 14.10
C SER A 21 -9.05 -14.25 13.31
N PHE A 22 -9.27 -14.64 12.06
CA PHE A 22 -10.29 -14.05 11.19
C PHE A 22 -11.67 -13.96 11.85
N GLU A 23 -12.10 -15.02 12.55
CA GLU A 23 -13.41 -15.09 13.22
C GLU A 23 -13.61 -14.07 14.35
N HIS A 24 -12.51 -13.52 14.88
CA HIS A 24 -12.51 -12.56 15.98
C HIS A 24 -12.09 -11.16 15.54
N TYR A 25 -11.91 -10.96 14.22
CA TYR A 25 -11.46 -9.70 13.69
C TYR A 25 -12.65 -8.72 13.54
N ASP A 26 -12.55 -7.57 14.22
CA ASP A 26 -13.59 -6.54 14.18
C ASP A 26 -13.36 -5.58 13.00
N PHE A 27 -14.01 -5.89 11.87
CA PHE A 27 -13.96 -5.06 10.67
C PHE A 27 -14.53 -3.65 10.87
N SER A 28 -15.54 -3.50 11.73
CA SER A 28 -16.15 -2.19 11.98
C SER A 28 -15.15 -1.28 12.70
N ARG A 29 -14.53 -1.80 13.76
CA ARG A 29 -13.48 -1.12 14.51
C ARG A 29 -12.27 -0.79 13.63
N ALA A 30 -11.82 -1.75 12.80
CA ALA A 30 -10.73 -1.53 11.85
C ALA A 30 -11.03 -0.41 10.85
N LYS A 31 -12.21 -0.44 10.22
CA LYS A 31 -12.64 0.61 9.27
C LYS A 31 -12.71 1.99 9.92
N ILE A 32 -13.26 2.10 11.14
CA ILE A 32 -13.28 3.37 11.87
C ILE A 32 -11.86 3.83 12.17
N SER A 33 -11.01 2.95 12.69
CA SER A 33 -9.62 3.28 13.05
C SER A 33 -8.83 3.83 11.86
N CYS A 34 -8.76 3.08 10.75
CA CYS A 34 -7.98 3.48 9.58
C CYS A 34 -8.55 4.74 8.90
N SER A 35 -9.87 4.93 8.94
CA SER A 35 -10.52 6.13 8.38
C SER A 35 -10.19 7.37 9.20
N LEU A 36 -10.19 7.26 10.53
CA LEU A 36 -9.85 8.37 11.42
C LEU A 36 -8.36 8.71 11.39
N THR A 37 -7.47 7.71 11.40
CA THR A 37 -6.02 7.96 11.32
C THR A 37 -5.64 8.59 9.98
N TRP A 38 -6.23 8.14 8.86
CA TRP A 38 -6.06 8.81 7.57
C TRP A 38 -6.55 10.26 7.60
N LEU A 39 -7.74 10.52 8.14
CA LEU A 39 -8.32 11.86 8.19
C LEU A 39 -7.45 12.81 9.01
N VAL A 40 -6.97 12.35 10.18
CA VAL A 40 -6.07 13.13 11.04
C VAL A 40 -4.73 13.39 10.35
N ALA A 41 -4.15 12.38 9.69
CA ALA A 41 -2.92 12.54 8.93
C ALA A 41 -3.08 13.55 7.79
N LYS A 42 -4.21 13.55 7.06
CA LYS A 42 -4.51 14.57 6.05
C LYS A 42 -4.80 15.94 6.65
N ALA A 43 -5.40 16.03 7.83
CA ALA A 43 -5.73 17.31 8.45
C ALA A 43 -4.51 18.05 9.02
N TYR A 44 -3.52 17.32 9.55
CA TYR A 44 -2.34 17.90 10.21
C TYR A 44 -1.04 17.75 9.42
N GLY A 45 -0.93 16.72 8.58
CA GLY A 45 0.35 16.21 8.07
C GLY A 45 0.99 15.25 9.07
N THR A 46 1.61 14.19 8.60
CA THR A 46 2.10 13.06 9.42
C THR A 46 2.99 13.49 10.58
N ASP A 47 3.91 14.44 10.36
CA ASP A 47 4.87 14.88 11.38
C ASP A 47 4.28 15.86 12.41
N CYS A 48 3.07 16.35 12.16
CA CYS A 48 2.43 17.44 12.93
C CYS A 48 1.22 16.97 13.73
N ILE A 49 0.98 15.66 13.82
CA ILE A 49 -0.19 15.10 14.53
C ILE A 49 0.00 15.28 16.06
N PRO A 50 -0.94 15.97 16.74
CA PRO A 50 -0.95 16.07 18.20
C PRO A 50 -0.99 14.70 18.88
N ALA A 51 -0.26 14.55 20.00
CA ALA A 51 -0.11 13.26 20.69
C ALA A 51 -1.43 12.63 21.14
N ASP A 52 -2.42 13.45 21.50
CA ASP A 52 -3.77 13.04 21.89
C ASP A 52 -4.60 12.52 20.72
N LEU A 53 -4.25 12.87 19.48
CA LEU A 53 -4.94 12.47 18.24
C LEU A 53 -4.27 11.33 17.48
N LYS A 54 -3.04 10.91 17.86
CA LYS A 54 -2.33 9.80 17.20
C LYS A 54 -3.12 8.50 17.24
N GLU A 55 -3.57 8.13 18.43
CA GLU A 55 -4.46 6.99 18.65
C GLU A 55 -5.90 7.50 18.79
N PRO A 56 -6.85 7.10 17.92
CA PRO A 56 -8.22 7.63 17.98
C PRO A 56 -9.01 7.10 19.19
N PHE A 57 -8.62 5.95 19.74
CA PHE A 57 -9.34 5.28 20.82
C PHE A 57 -8.55 5.26 22.13
N TYR A 58 -9.27 5.04 23.23
CA TYR A 58 -8.71 4.69 24.53
C TYR A 58 -9.54 3.57 25.16
N THR A 59 -8.90 2.79 26.00
CA THR A 59 -9.56 1.73 26.77
C THR A 59 -9.86 2.25 28.18
N ASP A 60 -11.09 2.04 28.65
CA ASP A 60 -11.47 2.38 30.02
C ASP A 60 -11.07 1.29 31.03
N GLN A 61 -11.45 1.48 32.29
CA GLN A 61 -11.16 0.53 33.38
C GLN A 61 -11.93 -0.81 33.28
N TYR A 62 -12.85 -0.95 32.33
CA TYR A 62 -13.66 -2.14 32.09
C TYR A 62 -13.28 -2.83 30.76
N ASP A 63 -12.10 -2.51 30.22
CA ASP A 63 -11.62 -3.00 28.93
C ASP A 63 -12.54 -2.65 27.74
N GLN A 64 -13.36 -1.59 27.86
CA GLN A 64 -14.16 -1.08 26.75
C GLN A 64 -13.39 -0.01 25.99
N GLU A 65 -13.37 -0.14 24.66
CA GLU A 65 -12.76 0.82 23.76
C GLU A 65 -13.74 1.97 23.46
N HIS A 66 -13.27 3.21 23.63
CA HIS A 66 -14.05 4.42 23.41
C HIS A 66 -13.30 5.39 22.51
N LEU A 67 -14.04 6.13 21.68
CA LEU A 67 -13.46 7.22 20.90
C LEU A 67 -12.98 8.34 21.84
N LYS A 68 -11.74 8.81 21.65
CA LYS A 68 -11.19 9.90 22.46
C LYS A 68 -12.03 11.18 22.32
N PRO A 69 -12.34 11.89 23.42
CA PRO A 69 -13.14 13.12 23.36
C PRO A 69 -12.59 14.22 22.43
N PRO A 70 -11.26 14.46 22.32
CA PRO A 70 -10.71 15.39 21.33
C PRO A 70 -11.07 15.05 19.89
N VAL A 71 -10.97 13.77 19.50
CA VAL A 71 -11.33 13.30 18.15
C VAL A 71 -12.81 13.53 17.90
N ALA A 72 -13.67 13.12 18.84
CA ALA A 72 -15.11 13.33 18.77
C ALA A 72 -15.48 14.81 18.60
N SER A 73 -14.82 15.69 19.35
CA SER A 73 -15.05 17.15 19.27
C SER A 73 -14.71 17.71 17.90
N LEU A 74 -13.60 17.29 17.31
CA LEU A 74 -13.15 17.77 16.00
C LEU A 74 -14.01 17.25 14.84
N LEU A 75 -14.56 16.02 14.96
CA LEU A 75 -15.55 15.51 14.02
C LEU A 75 -16.84 16.34 14.06
N LEU A 76 -17.29 16.70 15.27
CA LEU A 76 -18.50 17.50 15.49
C LEU A 76 -18.33 18.99 15.12
N SER A 77 -17.11 19.53 15.11
CA SER A 77 -16.84 20.92 14.71
C SER A 77 -16.57 21.09 13.21
N ALA A 78 -16.38 19.98 12.49
CA ALA A 78 -15.91 19.91 11.11
C ALA A 78 -14.42 20.25 10.89
N ASP A 79 -13.65 20.50 11.94
CA ASP A 79 -12.26 20.98 11.82
C ASP A 79 -11.39 20.04 10.99
N LEU A 80 -11.48 18.72 11.25
CA LEU A 80 -10.73 17.71 10.51
C LEU A 80 -11.11 17.71 9.02
N TYR A 81 -12.40 17.76 8.72
CA TYR A 81 -12.92 17.78 7.34
C TYR A 81 -12.52 19.04 6.60
N CYS A 82 -12.59 20.21 7.25
CA CYS A 82 -12.21 21.47 6.64
C CYS A 82 -10.72 21.50 6.31
N ARG A 83 -9.86 20.99 7.21
CA ARG A 83 -8.40 20.91 6.99
C ARG A 83 -8.06 19.93 5.87
N ALA A 84 -8.55 18.69 5.94
CA ALA A 84 -8.30 17.68 4.91
C ALA A 84 -8.88 18.11 3.57
N GLY A 85 -10.14 18.57 3.54
CA GLY A 85 -10.80 19.10 2.36
C GLY A 85 -10.08 20.32 1.78
N SER A 86 -9.48 21.18 2.61
CA SER A 86 -8.67 22.29 2.12
C SER A 86 -7.39 21.82 1.44
N LEU A 87 -6.84 20.63 1.73
CA LEU A 87 -5.71 20.09 0.97
C LEU A 87 -6.17 19.43 -0.34
N ILE A 88 -7.28 18.70 -0.29
CA ILE A 88 -7.76 17.85 -1.39
C ILE A 88 -8.52 18.68 -2.44
N LEU A 89 -9.37 19.61 -2.01
CA LEU A 89 -10.33 20.33 -2.86
C LEU A 89 -9.79 21.70 -3.34
N LYS A 90 -8.54 22.04 -2.98
CA LYS A 90 -7.94 23.38 -3.06
C LYS A 90 -7.87 24.01 -4.45
N ARG A 91 -8.08 23.22 -5.52
CA ARG A 91 -8.01 23.72 -6.90
C ARG A 91 -9.20 24.58 -7.34
N ASP A 92 -10.34 24.51 -6.64
CA ASP A 92 -11.57 25.26 -7.03
C ASP A 92 -12.10 26.28 -6.00
N ALA A 93 -11.60 26.25 -4.76
CA ALA A 93 -12.23 27.01 -3.68
C ALA A 93 -11.65 28.44 -3.56
N ALA A 94 -12.38 29.44 -4.06
CA ALA A 94 -12.08 30.86 -3.83
C ALA A 94 -12.29 31.31 -2.36
N LYS A 95 -12.87 30.45 -1.52
CA LYS A 95 -13.19 30.70 -0.11
C LYS A 95 -12.70 29.55 0.77
N PRO A 96 -12.27 29.83 2.02
CA PRO A 96 -11.92 28.76 2.96
C PRO A 96 -13.15 27.89 3.27
N LEU A 97 -12.93 26.58 3.42
CA LEU A 97 -13.97 25.64 3.87
C LEU A 97 -14.24 25.88 5.35
N LEU A 98 -15.50 26.17 5.69
CA LEU A 98 -15.95 26.44 7.05
C LEU A 98 -17.22 25.63 7.34
N GLY A 99 -17.13 24.67 8.24
CA GLY A 99 -18.24 23.77 8.61
C GLY A 99 -18.43 22.60 7.65
N HIS A 100 -19.31 21.66 8.02
CA HIS A 100 -19.54 20.44 7.24
C HIS A 100 -20.17 20.75 5.87
N ASP A 101 -21.15 21.65 5.83
CA ASP A 101 -21.86 22.02 4.59
C ASP A 101 -20.93 22.55 3.50
N ALA A 102 -19.91 23.34 3.87
CA ALA A 102 -18.93 23.85 2.92
C ALA A 102 -18.15 22.71 2.25
N VAL A 103 -17.77 21.68 3.02
CA VAL A 103 -17.04 20.52 2.49
C VAL A 103 -17.96 19.64 1.65
N ILE A 104 -19.20 19.40 2.09
CA ILE A 104 -20.22 18.65 1.32
C ILE A 104 -20.48 19.33 -0.03
N GLN A 105 -20.65 20.66 -0.03
CA GLN A 105 -20.87 21.42 -1.27
C GLN A 105 -19.65 21.37 -2.19
N ALA A 106 -18.44 21.47 -1.65
CA ALA A 106 -17.21 21.39 -2.44
C ALA A 106 -17.02 19.99 -3.08
N LEU A 107 -17.40 18.92 -2.37
CA LEU A 107 -17.42 17.57 -2.94
C LEU A 107 -18.48 17.43 -4.04
N ALA A 108 -19.69 17.95 -3.81
CA ALA A 108 -20.77 17.91 -4.79
C ALA A 108 -20.44 18.68 -6.08
N GLN A 109 -19.67 19.77 -6.00
CA GLN A 109 -19.16 20.50 -7.17
C GLN A 109 -18.24 19.65 -8.06
N ARG A 110 -17.59 18.63 -7.48
CA ARG A 110 -16.80 17.63 -8.21
C ARG A 110 -17.60 16.38 -8.60
N GLY A 111 -18.92 16.41 -8.44
CA GLY A 111 -19.80 15.27 -8.72
C GLY A 111 -19.74 14.16 -7.67
N LEU A 112 -19.11 14.40 -6.52
CA LEU A 112 -18.99 13.43 -5.43
C LEU A 112 -20.03 13.75 -4.34
N TYR A 113 -21.06 12.92 -4.24
CA TYR A 113 -22.13 13.09 -3.27
C TYR A 113 -21.88 12.21 -2.05
N VAL A 114 -21.98 12.79 -0.85
CA VAL A 114 -21.77 12.08 0.40
C VAL A 114 -23.04 11.30 0.76
N THR A 115 -22.98 9.97 0.72
CA THR A 115 -24.12 9.09 0.99
C THR A 115 -23.84 8.05 2.07
N ASP A 116 -24.82 7.81 2.93
CA ASP A 116 -24.84 6.75 3.95
C ASP A 116 -26.05 5.87 3.66
N GLN A 117 -25.82 4.63 3.19
CA GLN A 117 -26.87 3.70 2.74
C GLN A 117 -27.85 4.35 1.74
N ASP A 118 -27.30 4.91 0.66
CA ASP A 118 -28.03 5.64 -0.41
C ASP A 118 -28.75 6.93 0.03
N ARG A 119 -28.69 7.31 1.31
CA ARG A 119 -29.23 8.57 1.81
C ARG A 119 -28.15 9.65 1.82
N MET A 120 -28.47 10.82 1.28
CA MET A 120 -27.61 12.00 1.37
C MET A 120 -27.31 12.35 2.84
N VAL A 121 -26.02 12.50 3.16
CA VAL A 121 -25.56 12.97 4.46
C VAL A 121 -25.69 14.48 4.54
N THR A 122 -26.26 14.96 5.65
CA THR A 122 -26.41 16.40 5.93
C THR A 122 -25.53 16.85 7.08
N GLU A 123 -25.27 18.16 7.21
CA GLU A 123 -24.58 18.70 8.39
C GLU A 123 -25.28 18.32 9.71
N ARG A 124 -26.61 18.18 9.71
CA ARG A 124 -27.36 17.77 10.90
C ARG A 124 -26.97 16.36 11.36
N ASP A 125 -26.70 15.45 10.43
CA ASP A 125 -26.27 14.09 10.76
C ASP A 125 -24.86 14.10 11.39
N LEU A 126 -23.96 14.93 10.85
CA LEU A 126 -22.57 15.08 11.30
C LEU A 126 -22.40 15.88 12.60
N ARG A 127 -23.45 16.58 13.05
CA ARG A 127 -23.47 17.33 14.33
C ARG A 127 -24.23 16.60 15.44
N LYS A 128 -24.77 15.40 15.17
CA LYS A 128 -25.61 14.64 16.10
C LYS A 128 -24.82 14.21 17.34
N ARG A 129 -25.51 14.19 18.49
CA ARG A 129 -25.01 13.63 19.76
C ARG A 129 -26.02 12.59 20.27
N PRO A 130 -25.65 11.31 20.43
CA PRO A 130 -24.32 10.71 20.17
C PRO A 130 -23.92 10.76 18.69
N LEU A 131 -22.61 10.65 18.44
CA LEU A 131 -22.01 10.68 17.10
C LEU A 131 -22.62 9.62 16.19
N GLN A 132 -23.05 10.03 14.99
CA GLN A 132 -23.50 9.11 13.96
C GLN A 132 -22.31 8.66 13.11
N MET A 133 -21.58 7.63 13.56
CA MET A 133 -20.32 7.23 12.93
C MET A 133 -20.46 6.86 11.45
N SER A 134 -21.58 6.26 11.03
CA SER A 134 -21.82 5.93 9.62
C SER A 134 -21.78 7.16 8.70
N ALA A 135 -22.36 8.28 9.13
CA ALA A 135 -22.31 9.55 8.39
C ALA A 135 -20.89 10.13 8.33
N HIS A 136 -20.13 10.01 9.41
CA HIS A 136 -18.73 10.44 9.45
C HIS A 136 -17.84 9.58 8.55
N LEU A 137 -18.06 8.26 8.51
CA LEU A 137 -17.35 7.35 7.60
C LEU A 137 -17.67 7.68 6.14
N ALA A 138 -18.94 7.87 5.78
CA ALA A 138 -19.35 8.27 4.44
C ALA A 138 -18.65 9.58 3.98
N MET A 139 -18.54 10.56 4.88
CA MET A 139 -17.82 11.81 4.63
C MET A 139 -16.32 11.57 4.37
N ILE A 140 -15.69 10.70 5.16
CA ILE A 140 -14.28 10.35 5.02
C ILE A 140 -14.05 9.59 3.71
N ASP A 141 -14.89 8.60 3.40
CA ASP A 141 -14.81 7.79 2.18
C ASP A 141 -14.94 8.66 0.93
N THR A 142 -15.84 9.65 0.96
CA THR A 142 -16.01 10.58 -0.16
C THR A 142 -14.79 11.51 -0.32
N LEU A 143 -14.18 11.97 0.79
CA LEU A 143 -12.93 12.72 0.77
C LEU A 143 -11.74 11.87 0.28
N MET A 144 -11.67 10.61 0.70
CA MET A 144 -10.68 9.65 0.22
C MET A 144 -10.84 9.44 -1.28
N MET A 145 -12.07 9.23 -1.78
CA MET A 145 -12.36 9.10 -3.20
C MET A 145 -11.90 10.33 -3.99
N ALA A 146 -12.23 11.54 -3.50
CA ALA A 146 -11.78 12.80 -4.12
C ALA A 146 -10.25 12.88 -4.21
N TYR A 147 -9.55 12.45 -3.16
CA TYR A 147 -8.08 12.39 -3.13
C TYR A 147 -7.51 11.34 -4.08
N THR A 148 -8.11 10.15 -4.15
CA THR A 148 -7.66 9.05 -5.01
C THR A 148 -7.81 9.43 -6.48
N VAL A 149 -8.97 9.94 -6.91
CA VAL A 149 -9.21 10.37 -8.30
C VAL A 149 -8.24 11.49 -8.71
N GLU A 150 -7.92 12.42 -7.80
CA GLU A 150 -6.96 13.48 -8.07
C GLU A 150 -5.51 12.96 -8.13
N THR A 151 -5.15 11.96 -7.33
CA THR A 151 -3.78 11.43 -7.24
C THR A 151 -3.48 10.43 -8.35
N ALA A 152 -4.40 9.48 -8.59
CA ALA A 152 -4.29 8.38 -9.54
C ALA A 152 -5.17 8.60 -10.78
N SER A 153 -5.13 9.80 -11.36
CA SER A 153 -5.87 10.05 -12.60
C SER A 153 -5.27 9.27 -13.78
N ALA A 154 -6.13 8.79 -14.69
CA ALA A 154 -5.70 8.05 -15.88
C ALA A 154 -4.61 8.80 -16.67
N GLU A 155 -4.75 10.12 -16.82
CA GLU A 155 -3.75 10.97 -17.50
C GLU A 155 -2.36 10.89 -16.85
N LYS A 156 -2.29 10.98 -15.52
CA LYS A 156 -1.01 10.94 -14.78
C LYS A 156 -0.38 9.55 -14.86
N VAL A 157 -1.19 8.51 -14.69
CA VAL A 157 -0.73 7.13 -14.74
C VAL A 157 -0.23 6.76 -16.14
N MET A 158 -1.01 7.06 -17.18
CA MET A 158 -0.61 6.80 -18.57
C MET A 158 0.67 7.57 -18.92
N ALA A 159 0.81 8.82 -18.48
CA ALA A 159 2.05 9.57 -18.64
C ALA A 159 3.25 8.90 -17.93
N CYS A 160 3.04 8.30 -16.76
CA CYS A 160 4.08 7.61 -15.98
C CYS A 160 4.52 6.30 -16.63
N ILE A 161 3.59 5.49 -17.14
CA ILE A 161 3.90 4.14 -17.65
C ILE A 161 4.31 4.10 -19.12
N ARG A 162 4.03 5.15 -19.90
CA ARG A 162 4.39 5.25 -21.33
C ARG A 162 5.86 4.95 -21.63
N GLN A 163 6.76 5.25 -20.70
CA GLN A 163 8.20 5.00 -20.84
C GLN A 163 8.61 3.53 -20.62
N TYR A 164 7.70 2.71 -20.07
CA TYR A 164 7.93 1.30 -19.72
C TYR A 164 7.10 0.34 -20.60
N SER A 165 6.05 0.82 -21.26
CA SER A 165 5.22 0.03 -22.17
C SER A 165 5.99 -0.36 -23.44
N CYS A 166 6.43 -1.62 -23.52
CA CYS A 166 7.07 -2.17 -24.71
C CYS A 166 6.02 -2.58 -25.75
N GLY A 167 5.63 -1.66 -26.62
CA GLY A 167 4.87 -1.97 -27.83
C GLY A 167 3.35 -1.94 -27.68
N SER A 168 2.72 -1.39 -28.71
CA SER A 168 1.29 -1.15 -28.91
C SER A 168 0.37 -2.29 -28.44
N THR A 169 -0.35 -2.04 -27.35
CA THR A 169 -1.70 -2.58 -27.15
C THR A 169 -2.67 -1.47 -27.50
N GLU A 170 -3.75 -1.80 -28.20
CA GLU A 170 -4.86 -0.87 -28.42
C GLU A 170 -5.19 -0.24 -27.06
N GLU A 171 -5.03 1.08 -26.93
CA GLU A 171 -5.16 1.79 -25.66
C GLU A 171 -6.63 1.72 -25.22
N GLU A 172 -7.02 0.60 -24.60
CA GLU A 172 -8.24 0.54 -23.82
C GLU A 172 -8.07 1.54 -22.68
N THR A 173 -8.79 2.66 -22.80
CA THR A 173 -8.80 3.67 -21.75
C THR A 173 -9.39 3.02 -20.49
N PRO A 174 -8.67 3.03 -19.36
CA PRO A 174 -9.17 2.47 -18.10
C PRO A 174 -10.57 3.00 -17.78
N TYR A 175 -11.49 2.12 -17.37
CA TYR A 175 -12.90 2.49 -17.18
C TYR A 175 -13.11 3.24 -15.85
N ASP A 176 -12.45 2.79 -14.80
CA ASP A 176 -12.51 3.39 -13.47
C ASP A 176 -11.14 3.56 -12.81
N THR A 177 -11.14 3.99 -11.54
CA THR A 177 -9.89 4.25 -10.80
C THR A 177 -9.17 2.96 -10.38
N GLU A 178 -9.90 1.86 -10.17
CA GLU A 178 -9.32 0.56 -9.84
C GLU A 178 -8.56 0.01 -11.06
N ASP A 179 -9.15 0.12 -12.26
CA ASP A 179 -8.49 -0.25 -13.51
C ASP A 179 -7.21 0.57 -13.73
N VAL A 180 -7.27 1.89 -13.52
CA VAL A 180 -6.10 2.78 -13.66
C VAL A 180 -4.94 2.31 -12.77
N VAL A 181 -5.22 2.01 -11.50
CA VAL A 181 -4.19 1.55 -10.55
C VAL A 181 -3.71 0.14 -10.88
N THR A 182 -4.60 -0.75 -11.32
CA THR A 182 -4.26 -2.12 -11.72
C THR A 182 -3.35 -2.14 -12.94
N THR A 183 -3.70 -1.37 -13.98
CA THR A 183 -2.87 -1.20 -15.18
C THR A 183 -1.48 -0.67 -14.82
N TRP A 184 -1.41 0.32 -13.91
CA TRP A 184 -0.13 0.85 -13.44
C TRP A 184 0.74 -0.23 -12.80
N ILE A 185 0.20 -0.97 -11.83
CA ILE A 185 0.92 -2.01 -11.10
C ILE A 185 1.40 -3.10 -12.06
N ASN A 186 0.51 -3.61 -12.91
CA ASN A 186 0.86 -4.68 -13.85
C ASN A 186 1.91 -4.24 -14.87
N THR A 187 1.79 -3.03 -15.42
CA THR A 187 2.78 -2.53 -16.40
C THR A 187 4.17 -2.43 -15.79
N VAL A 188 4.27 -1.90 -14.57
CA VAL A 188 5.54 -1.78 -13.86
C VAL A 188 6.10 -3.15 -13.48
N ASN A 189 5.25 -4.05 -12.97
CA ASN A 189 5.65 -5.39 -12.58
C ASN A 189 6.13 -6.22 -13.78
N GLU A 190 5.46 -6.16 -14.92
CA GLU A 190 5.90 -6.80 -16.17
C GLU A 190 7.24 -6.24 -16.64
N TYR A 191 7.39 -4.91 -16.66
CA TYR A 191 8.65 -4.30 -17.05
C TYR A 191 9.81 -4.71 -16.13
N LEU A 192 9.59 -4.79 -14.81
CA LEU A 192 10.59 -5.27 -13.87
C LEU A 192 10.92 -6.76 -14.07
N LYS A 193 9.93 -7.62 -14.36
CA LYS A 193 10.17 -9.02 -14.72
C LYS A 193 11.10 -9.13 -15.93
N GLU A 194 10.90 -8.28 -16.95
CA GLU A 194 11.77 -8.24 -18.12
C GLU A 194 13.20 -7.85 -17.76
N ILE A 195 13.40 -6.82 -16.93
CA ILE A 195 14.72 -6.39 -16.45
C ILE A 195 15.44 -7.55 -15.75
N VAL A 196 14.78 -8.15 -14.74
CA VAL A 196 15.36 -9.25 -13.95
C VAL A 196 15.69 -10.46 -14.84
N THR A 197 14.80 -10.80 -15.78
CA THR A 197 15.03 -11.91 -16.71
C THR A 197 16.21 -11.63 -17.65
N GLN A 198 16.37 -10.39 -18.12
CA GLN A 198 17.50 -9.98 -18.95
C GLN A 198 18.82 -10.02 -18.17
N GLU A 199 18.84 -9.57 -16.92
CA GLU A 199 20.02 -9.62 -16.05
C GLU A 199 20.46 -11.07 -15.82
N GLN A 200 19.54 -11.96 -15.47
CA GLN A 200 19.84 -13.38 -15.30
C GLN A 200 20.37 -14.04 -16.58
N ARG A 201 19.83 -13.67 -17.75
CA ARG A 201 20.36 -14.14 -19.05
C ARG A 201 21.78 -13.66 -19.30
N ARG A 202 22.11 -12.40 -18.95
CA ARG A 202 23.47 -11.85 -19.09
C ARG A 202 24.45 -12.52 -18.14
N GLU A 203 24.04 -12.82 -16.91
CA GLU A 203 24.85 -13.56 -15.94
C GLU A 203 25.10 -15.01 -16.40
N ALA A 204 24.07 -15.70 -16.90
CA ALA A 204 24.20 -17.05 -17.44
C ALA A 204 25.12 -17.11 -18.67
N GLN A 205 25.06 -16.10 -19.55
CA GLN A 205 25.95 -15.99 -20.72
C GLN A 205 27.39 -15.60 -20.35
N GLY A 206 27.59 -14.83 -19.27
CA GLY A 206 28.91 -14.52 -18.73
C GLY A 206 29.59 -15.69 -18.01
N ALA A 207 28.81 -16.72 -17.63
CA ALA A 207 29.29 -17.94 -16.96
C ALA A 207 29.71 -19.07 -17.92
N GLU A 208 29.44 -18.96 -19.22
CA GLU A 208 29.96 -19.88 -20.24
C GLU A 208 31.49 -19.72 -20.38
N PRO A 209 32.30 -20.79 -20.40
CA PRO A 209 33.73 -20.68 -20.53
C PRO A 209 34.06 -20.26 -21.95
N ALA A 210 34.34 -18.96 -22.16
CA ALA A 210 34.96 -18.48 -23.38
C ALA A 210 36.14 -19.40 -23.73
N GLY A 211 35.99 -20.15 -24.82
CA GLY A 211 36.96 -21.11 -25.28
C GLY A 211 38.26 -20.42 -25.69
N SER A 212 39.16 -20.20 -24.75
CA SER A 212 40.61 -20.16 -24.99
C SER A 212 41.39 -20.34 -23.68
N PRO A 213 42.48 -21.13 -23.67
CA PRO A 213 43.25 -21.39 -22.47
C PRO A 213 44.32 -20.30 -22.30
N ARG A 214 44.27 -19.51 -21.22
CA ARG A 214 45.44 -18.81 -20.63
C ARG A 214 45.10 -18.11 -19.30
N SER A 215 45.02 -18.91 -18.25
CA SER A 215 45.25 -18.45 -16.87
C SER A 215 45.78 -19.66 -16.09
N PRO A 216 47.07 -19.66 -15.67
CA PRO A 216 47.69 -20.80 -14.97
C PRO A 216 47.03 -21.11 -13.62
N THR A 217 46.20 -20.21 -13.11
CA THR A 217 45.49 -20.37 -11.85
C THR A 217 44.25 -21.27 -12.00
N LYS A 218 43.59 -21.41 -13.14
CA LYS A 218 42.33 -22.22 -13.20
C LYS A 218 42.48 -23.74 -12.96
N TRP A 219 43.69 -24.32 -12.97
CA TRP A 219 43.88 -25.76 -12.76
C TRP A 219 43.50 -26.25 -11.35
N TYR A 220 43.66 -25.42 -10.31
CA TYR A 220 43.30 -25.81 -8.93
C TYR A 220 41.80 -26.03 -8.77
N MET A 221 40.98 -25.36 -9.60
CA MET A 221 39.54 -25.59 -9.59
C MET A 221 39.20 -26.99 -10.06
N LYS A 222 40.02 -27.62 -10.91
CA LYS A 222 39.83 -28.99 -11.38
C LYS A 222 39.99 -30.04 -10.27
N LEU A 223 40.68 -29.68 -9.17
CA LEU A 223 40.86 -30.51 -7.98
C LEU A 223 39.72 -30.36 -6.96
N VAL A 224 38.90 -29.30 -7.08
CA VAL A 224 37.71 -29.12 -6.25
C VAL A 224 36.66 -30.17 -6.67
N PRO A 225 36.23 -31.06 -5.76
CA PRO A 225 35.22 -32.06 -6.08
C PRO A 225 33.94 -31.42 -6.64
N ALA A 226 33.32 -32.03 -7.65
CA ALA A 226 32.15 -31.48 -8.35
C ALA A 226 31.01 -31.03 -7.41
N ARG A 227 30.88 -31.69 -6.25
CA ARG A 227 29.96 -31.35 -5.16
C ARG A 227 30.16 -29.93 -4.58
N TYR A 228 31.38 -29.39 -4.57
CA TYR A 228 31.67 -28.02 -4.15
C TYR A 228 31.55 -27.00 -5.29
N ARG A 229 31.59 -27.43 -6.56
CA ARG A 229 31.42 -26.54 -7.72
C ARG A 229 29.94 -26.28 -8.04
N LYS A 230 29.06 -27.22 -7.68
CA LYS A 230 27.61 -27.14 -7.90
C LYS A 230 26.91 -26.09 -7.04
N GLU A 231 27.53 -25.70 -5.93
CA GLU A 231 26.98 -24.74 -4.96
C GLU A 231 27.20 -23.27 -5.39
N GLN A 232 28.13 -23.00 -6.31
CA GLN A 232 28.43 -21.65 -6.83
C GLN A 232 27.68 -21.29 -8.12
N ALA A 233 26.89 -22.21 -8.69
CA ALA A 233 26.18 -22.03 -9.94
C ALA A 233 24.67 -22.36 -9.83
N SER A 234 24.06 -22.11 -8.66
CA SER A 234 22.60 -22.08 -8.59
C SER A 234 22.13 -20.78 -9.23
N ALA A 235 21.62 -20.85 -10.47
CA ALA A 235 20.80 -19.78 -11.00
C ALA A 235 19.69 -19.50 -9.97
N GLN A 236 19.64 -18.29 -9.44
CA GLN A 236 18.54 -17.88 -8.58
C GLN A 236 17.25 -18.11 -9.38
N PRO A 237 16.24 -18.80 -8.82
CA PRO A 237 14.97 -18.97 -9.52
C PRO A 237 14.41 -17.58 -9.88
N VAL A 238 13.83 -17.46 -11.08
CA VAL A 238 13.14 -16.23 -11.50
C VAL A 238 12.10 -15.91 -10.41
N PRO A 239 12.13 -14.72 -9.80
CA PRO A 239 11.16 -14.36 -8.78
C PRO A 239 9.75 -14.43 -9.36
N TRP A 240 8.84 -15.12 -8.66
CA TRP A 240 7.45 -15.21 -9.09
C TRP A 240 6.73 -13.91 -8.71
N ILE A 241 6.48 -13.08 -9.71
CA ILE A 241 5.72 -11.84 -9.56
C ILE A 241 4.33 -12.10 -10.18
N PRO A 242 3.25 -12.19 -9.40
CA PRO A 242 1.92 -12.42 -9.96
C PRO A 242 1.41 -11.20 -10.73
N PRO A 243 0.61 -11.39 -11.79
CA PRO A 243 -0.27 -10.31 -12.25
C PRO A 243 -1.31 -10.00 -11.16
N VAL A 244 -1.79 -8.76 -11.16
CA VAL A 244 -2.85 -8.30 -10.29
C VAL A 244 -4.13 -8.20 -11.11
N ASP A 245 -5.12 -9.04 -10.80
CA ASP A 245 -6.42 -9.02 -11.48
C ASP A 245 -7.48 -8.34 -10.59
N ASN A 246 -7.39 -8.53 -9.27
CA ASN A 246 -8.25 -7.86 -8.29
C ASN A 246 -7.37 -7.19 -7.23
N LEU A 247 -7.42 -5.85 -7.15
CA LEU A 247 -6.54 -5.08 -6.25
C LEU A 247 -6.67 -5.54 -4.80
N LEU A 248 -7.88 -5.82 -4.32
CA LEU A 248 -8.12 -6.20 -2.94
C LEU A 248 -7.59 -7.60 -2.63
N LYS A 249 -7.81 -8.57 -3.54
CA LYS A 249 -7.40 -9.97 -3.38
C LYS A 249 -5.90 -10.14 -3.51
N ASP A 250 -5.35 -9.64 -4.61
CA ASP A 250 -4.00 -9.97 -5.06
C ASP A 250 -2.94 -9.07 -4.39
N SER A 251 -3.37 -8.09 -3.58
CA SER A 251 -2.48 -7.32 -2.70
C SER A 251 -2.32 -7.91 -1.29
N THR A 252 -3.13 -8.92 -0.91
CA THR A 252 -3.12 -9.48 0.46
C THR A 252 -1.86 -10.25 0.83
N ASP A 253 -1.03 -10.63 -0.15
CA ASP A 253 0.25 -11.31 0.07
C ASP A 253 1.45 -10.35 0.09
N GLY A 254 1.20 -9.06 -0.20
CA GLY A 254 2.21 -8.01 -0.30
C GLY A 254 3.17 -8.14 -1.48
N SER A 255 3.03 -9.15 -2.36
CA SER A 255 4.00 -9.41 -3.42
C SER A 255 4.03 -8.28 -4.45
N ALA A 256 2.87 -7.95 -5.04
CA ALA A 256 2.77 -6.93 -6.07
C ALA A 256 3.19 -5.53 -5.57
N LEU A 257 2.83 -5.19 -4.32
CA LEU A 257 3.19 -3.92 -3.70
C LEU A 257 4.69 -3.83 -3.38
N ALA A 258 5.29 -4.88 -2.82
CA ALA A 258 6.72 -4.90 -2.51
C ALA A 258 7.58 -4.81 -3.79
N VAL A 259 7.15 -5.47 -4.86
CA VAL A 259 7.79 -5.39 -6.18
C VAL A 259 7.71 -3.96 -6.74
N LEU A 260 6.56 -3.31 -6.62
CA LEU A 260 6.38 -1.91 -7.03
C LEU A 260 7.28 -0.95 -6.24
N LEU A 261 7.38 -1.15 -4.92
CA LEU A 261 8.28 -0.37 -4.07
C LEU A 261 9.76 -0.59 -4.45
N HIS A 262 10.16 -1.84 -4.71
CA HIS A 262 11.50 -2.13 -5.22
C HIS A 262 11.76 -1.42 -6.55
N PHE A 263 10.80 -1.42 -7.48
CA PHE A 263 10.96 -0.76 -8.77
C PHE A 263 11.27 0.74 -8.64
N TYR A 264 10.48 1.45 -7.80
CA TYR A 264 10.67 2.89 -7.62
C TYR A 264 11.82 3.25 -6.68
N CYS A 265 12.17 2.36 -5.76
CA CYS A 265 13.16 2.60 -4.69
C CYS A 265 14.08 1.37 -4.48
N PRO A 266 14.83 0.93 -5.51
CA PRO A 266 15.61 -0.31 -5.45
C PRO A 266 16.73 -0.29 -4.40
N GLN A 267 17.18 0.91 -4.02
CA GLN A 267 18.18 1.13 -2.97
C GLN A 267 17.63 1.06 -1.55
N LEU A 268 16.30 1.19 -1.37
CA LEU A 268 15.64 1.18 -0.06
C LEU A 268 14.97 -0.17 0.23
N LEU A 269 14.53 -0.88 -0.81
CA LEU A 269 13.99 -2.23 -0.70
C LEU A 269 14.63 -3.10 -1.77
N GLN A 270 15.45 -4.07 -1.37
CA GLN A 270 16.07 -5.01 -2.31
C GLN A 270 15.09 -6.12 -2.66
N LEU A 271 15.05 -6.54 -3.93
CA LEU A 271 14.16 -7.61 -4.38
C LEU A 271 14.44 -8.94 -3.67
N SER A 272 15.69 -9.19 -3.28
CA SER A 272 16.10 -10.39 -2.53
C SER A 272 15.54 -10.46 -1.11
N ASP A 273 15.10 -9.32 -0.56
CA ASP A 273 14.50 -9.26 0.76
C ASP A 273 12.99 -9.54 0.71
N VAL A 274 12.38 -9.56 -0.48
CA VAL A 274 10.95 -9.82 -0.67
C VAL A 274 10.72 -11.33 -0.89
N CYS A 275 9.72 -11.89 -0.21
CA CYS A 275 9.34 -13.28 -0.44
C CYS A 275 8.45 -13.37 -1.70
N LEU A 276 9.02 -13.85 -2.81
CA LEU A 276 8.34 -14.00 -4.10
C LEU A 276 8.32 -15.46 -4.54
N LYS A 277 7.25 -16.17 -4.22
CA LYS A 277 7.04 -17.58 -4.58
C LYS A 277 5.57 -17.85 -4.84
N GLU A 278 5.30 -18.81 -5.71
CA GLU A 278 3.94 -19.19 -6.11
C GLU A 278 3.05 -19.63 -4.93
N ASN A 279 3.63 -20.35 -3.96
CA ASN A 279 2.92 -20.85 -2.78
C ASN A 279 3.36 -20.10 -1.52
N MET A 280 2.71 -18.96 -1.24
CA MET A 280 2.95 -18.14 -0.05
C MET A 280 2.26 -18.72 1.19
N THR A 281 3.01 -18.98 2.25
CA THR A 281 2.44 -19.30 3.57
C THR A 281 1.93 -18.03 4.26
N LEU A 282 1.15 -18.17 5.33
CA LEU A 282 0.73 -17.01 6.14
C LEU A 282 1.93 -16.20 6.65
N ALA A 283 3.00 -16.87 7.08
CA ALA A 283 4.19 -16.19 7.58
C ALA A 283 4.89 -15.37 6.48
N ASP A 284 4.94 -15.87 5.25
CA ASP A 284 5.54 -15.16 4.12
C ASP A 284 4.74 -13.91 3.75
N ARG A 285 3.40 -14.02 3.76
CA ARG A 285 2.51 -12.88 3.50
C ARG A 285 2.68 -11.80 4.56
N LEU A 286 2.63 -12.18 5.84
CA LEU A 286 2.84 -11.26 6.95
C LEU A 286 4.22 -10.59 6.90
N TYR A 287 5.25 -11.34 6.48
CA TYR A 287 6.58 -10.80 6.28
C TYR A 287 6.60 -9.69 5.22
N ASN A 288 6.06 -9.95 4.02
CA ASN A 288 5.98 -8.95 2.95
C ASN A 288 5.14 -7.73 3.38
N LEU A 289 3.99 -7.95 4.01
CA LEU A 289 3.12 -6.87 4.49
C LEU A 289 3.81 -6.00 5.55
N GLN A 290 4.57 -6.62 6.47
CA GLN A 290 5.36 -5.87 7.46
C GLN A 290 6.48 -5.06 6.79
N LEU A 291 7.17 -5.62 5.79
CA LEU A 291 8.15 -4.87 5.01
C LEU A 291 7.51 -3.63 4.36
N ILE A 292 6.31 -3.77 3.80
CA ILE A 292 5.58 -2.64 3.20
C ILE A 292 5.20 -1.59 4.25
N GLN A 293 4.72 -2.00 5.42
CA GLN A 293 4.38 -1.08 6.50
C GLN A 293 5.61 -0.31 7.00
N GLU A 294 6.72 -1.01 7.27
CA GLU A 294 7.99 -0.39 7.67
C GLU A 294 8.48 0.57 6.59
N PHE A 295 8.40 0.17 5.31
CA PHE A 295 8.76 1.03 4.20
C PHE A 295 7.90 2.31 4.14
N CYS A 296 6.57 2.17 4.29
CA CYS A 296 5.66 3.31 4.28
C CYS A 296 5.95 4.29 5.43
N LYS A 297 6.21 3.74 6.62
CA LYS A 297 6.55 4.50 7.81
C LYS A 297 7.85 5.28 7.64
N ASP A 298 8.90 4.63 7.16
CA ASP A 298 10.24 5.21 7.11
C ASP A 298 10.47 6.09 5.88
N ASN A 299 9.77 5.83 4.76
CA ASN A 299 10.08 6.45 3.46
C ASN A 299 8.89 7.16 2.78
N LEU A 300 7.65 6.90 3.18
CA LEU A 300 6.45 7.46 2.53
C LEU A 300 5.55 8.27 3.48
N ASN A 301 6.15 8.92 4.49
CA ASN A 301 5.46 9.76 5.47
C ASN A 301 4.32 9.01 6.19
N ASP A 302 4.56 7.76 6.57
CA ASP A 302 3.60 6.93 7.33
C ASP A 302 2.20 6.89 6.70
N CYS A 303 2.16 6.77 5.36
CA CYS A 303 0.91 6.80 4.61
C CYS A 303 0.06 5.52 4.74
N CYS A 304 0.58 4.48 5.40
CA CYS A 304 -0.13 3.23 5.61
C CYS A 304 -0.88 3.28 6.94
N HIS A 305 -2.21 3.42 6.87
CA HIS A 305 -3.08 3.52 8.04
C HIS A 305 -3.72 2.18 8.43
N PHE A 306 -3.28 1.10 7.80
CA PHE A 306 -3.78 -0.26 8.00
C PHE A 306 -2.88 -1.01 8.96
N THR A 307 -3.48 -1.82 9.84
CA THR A 307 -2.75 -2.88 10.57
C THR A 307 -2.40 -4.03 9.63
N LEU A 308 -1.56 -4.98 10.09
CA LEU A 308 -1.24 -6.15 9.26
C LEU A 308 -2.47 -7.01 9.01
N GLU A 309 -3.33 -7.17 10.02
CA GLU A 309 -4.60 -7.86 9.89
C GLU A 309 -5.56 -7.13 8.94
N ASP A 310 -5.59 -5.79 8.96
CA ASP A 310 -6.39 -5.01 8.01
C ASP A 310 -6.00 -5.33 6.57
N MET A 311 -4.69 -5.39 6.28
CA MET A 311 -4.18 -5.71 4.93
C MET A 311 -4.40 -7.18 4.57
N LEU A 312 -4.24 -8.09 5.52
CA LEU A 312 -4.40 -9.53 5.31
C LEU A 312 -5.85 -9.93 5.05
N TYR A 313 -6.80 -9.30 5.73
CA TYR A 313 -8.23 -9.65 5.68
C TYR A 313 -9.07 -8.73 4.77
N ALA A 314 -8.44 -7.75 4.11
CA ALA A 314 -9.10 -6.76 3.25
C ALA A 314 -10.06 -7.37 2.21
N PHE A 315 -9.64 -8.44 1.52
CA PHE A 315 -10.44 -9.10 0.49
C PHE A 315 -11.65 -9.85 1.06
N VAL A 316 -11.46 -10.56 2.16
CA VAL A 316 -12.51 -11.43 2.72
C VAL A 316 -13.68 -10.60 3.27
N HIS A 317 -13.39 -9.42 3.83
CA HIS A 317 -14.41 -8.44 4.21
C HIS A 317 -15.31 -8.00 3.04
N HIS A 318 -14.70 -7.72 1.88
CA HIS A 318 -15.44 -7.27 0.70
C HIS A 318 -16.40 -8.36 0.20
N GLN A 319 -15.98 -9.62 0.26
CA GLN A 319 -16.79 -10.76 -0.15
C GLN A 319 -18.02 -10.98 0.76
N GLU A 320 -17.91 -10.73 2.06
CA GLU A 320 -19.03 -10.84 3.00
C GLU A 320 -20.05 -9.69 2.88
N GLN A 321 -19.61 -8.48 2.53
CA GLN A 321 -20.50 -7.33 2.34
C GLN A 321 -21.24 -7.35 0.99
N PHE A 322 -20.63 -7.95 -0.05
CA PHE A 322 -21.19 -8.01 -1.40
C PHE A 322 -21.17 -9.43 -2.00
N PRO A 323 -21.89 -10.40 -1.40
CA PRO A 323 -21.90 -11.79 -1.87
C PRO A 323 -22.57 -11.97 -3.25
N SER A 324 -23.31 -10.98 -3.73
CA SER A 324 -24.21 -11.09 -4.88
C SER A 324 -23.61 -10.71 -6.24
N PHE A 325 -22.34 -10.32 -6.32
CA PHE A 325 -21.74 -9.79 -7.55
C PHE A 325 -20.83 -10.76 -8.32
N HIS A 326 -20.75 -12.04 -7.91
CA HIS A 326 -19.96 -13.05 -8.62
C HIS A 326 -20.84 -14.24 -9.00
N GLY A 327 -21.47 -14.15 -10.17
CA GLY A 327 -22.20 -15.22 -10.84
C GLY A 327 -21.99 -15.15 -12.34
#